data_AF-A0AB34IQM4-F1
#
_entry.id   AF-A0AB34IQM4-F1
#
_cell.length_a   1.000
_cell.length_b   1.000
_cell.length_c   1.000
_cell.angle_alpha   90.00
_cell.angle_beta   90.00
_cell.angle_gamma   90.00
#
_symmetry.space_group_name_H-M   'P 1'
#
loop_
_entity.id
_entity.type
_entity.pdbx_description
1 polymer ?
#
loop_
_entity_poly.entity_id
_entity_poly.type
_entity_poly.pdbx_seq_one_letter_code
_entity_poly.pdbx_strand_id
1 'polypeptide(L)'
;MGLVEVVKDKAEVVRAKAEVVMGLAEVVKDLAEVVKVMEVVVKAAVEVEMGLVEVVRVGVEAVRAKAEVVMGLAEVVKGLAEVVKDLAEVVKVMEEVVKAAVEVVMGLAEVVKVGVEAVRAKAEVVMGLAEVVMGLAEVVKDLAEVVKDLAEVVKDLAEVVKAAVEVVKAMVEVVKAAVEVVMGLAEVVKEGAEAVRAEVVKAAVEVVMGMAEAVRVWAAESVPNGQQLLPPQLYALPGPPSSHPPSFAY
;
A
#
# COMPACT_ATOMS: atom_id res chain seq x y z
N MET A 1 -29.82 -35.12 74.50
CA MET A 1 -28.58 -34.76 73.78
C MET A 1 -27.73 -33.93 74.71
N GLY A 2 -26.55 -34.44 75.06
CA GLY A 2 -25.65 -33.77 76.01
C GLY A 2 -24.87 -32.65 75.31
N LEU A 3 -24.51 -31.59 76.04
CA LEU A 3 -23.62 -30.51 75.57
C LEU A 3 -22.37 -31.02 74.84
N VAL A 4 -21.88 -32.21 75.20
CA VAL A 4 -20.71 -32.87 74.61
C VAL A 4 -20.94 -33.27 73.14
N GLU A 5 -22.13 -33.78 72.78
CA GLU A 5 -22.46 -34.09 71.37
C GLU A 5 -22.50 -32.81 70.53
N VAL A 6 -23.17 -31.77 71.02
CA VAL A 6 -23.28 -30.47 70.32
C VAL A 6 -21.91 -29.83 70.10
N VAL A 7 -20.99 -29.95 71.06
CA VAL A 7 -19.61 -29.43 70.93
C VAL A 7 -18.80 -30.25 69.93
N LYS A 8 -18.99 -31.58 69.90
CA LYS A 8 -18.32 -32.46 68.94
C LYS A 8 -18.78 -32.19 67.50
N ASP A 9 -20.09 -32.07 67.29
CA ASP A 9 -20.67 -31.75 65.98
C ASP A 9 -20.18 -30.39 65.48
N LYS A 10 -20.10 -29.37 66.34
CA LYS A 10 -19.53 -28.07 65.98
C LYS A 10 -18.04 -28.14 65.62
N ALA A 11 -17.26 -28.93 66.35
CA ALA A 11 -15.84 -29.10 66.07
C ALA A 11 -15.61 -29.79 64.71
N GLU A 12 -16.44 -30.76 64.36
CA GLU A 12 -16.43 -31.43 63.05
C GLU A 12 -16.82 -30.45 61.93
N VAL A 13 -17.83 -29.60 62.14
CA VAL A 13 -18.19 -28.54 61.18
C VAL A 13 -17.06 -27.52 60.98
N VAL A 14 -16.36 -27.12 62.04
CA VAL A 14 -15.23 -26.19 61.95
C VAL A 14 -14.05 -26.82 61.23
N ARG A 15 -13.76 -28.09 61.48
CA ARG A 15 -12.70 -28.83 60.77
C ARG A 15 -13.02 -29.01 59.30
N ALA A 16 -14.26 -29.41 58.99
CA ALA A 16 -14.75 -29.50 57.63
C ALA A 16 -14.55 -28.15 56.93
N LYS A 17 -15.00 -27.03 57.55
CA LYS A 17 -14.79 -25.64 57.09
C LYS A 17 -13.32 -25.24 56.89
N ALA A 18 -12.38 -25.80 57.64
CA ALA A 18 -10.96 -25.50 57.47
C ALA A 18 -10.36 -26.24 56.26
N GLU A 19 -10.76 -27.50 56.04
CA GLU A 19 -10.33 -28.30 54.89
C GLU A 19 -10.79 -27.67 53.56
N VAL A 20 -11.99 -27.09 53.55
CA VAL A 20 -12.49 -26.20 52.48
C VAL A 20 -11.53 -25.12 52.08
N VAL A 21 -11.10 -24.36 53.09
CA VAL A 21 -10.38 -23.12 52.89
C VAL A 21 -9.00 -23.45 52.37
N MET A 22 -8.42 -24.56 52.82
CA MET A 22 -7.16 -25.08 52.30
C MET A 22 -7.30 -25.58 50.85
N GLY A 23 -8.34 -26.34 50.52
CA GLY A 23 -8.58 -26.79 49.15
C GLY A 23 -8.83 -25.63 48.16
N LEU A 24 -9.64 -24.65 48.56
CA LEU A 24 -9.84 -23.42 47.76
C LEU A 24 -8.53 -22.64 47.59
N ALA A 25 -7.67 -22.61 48.60
CA ALA A 25 -6.37 -21.95 48.50
C ALA A 25 -5.43 -22.62 47.48
N GLU A 26 -5.49 -23.94 47.34
CA GLU A 26 -4.71 -24.70 46.35
C GLU A 26 -5.22 -24.43 44.92
N VAL A 27 -6.54 -24.48 44.71
CA VAL A 27 -7.16 -24.13 43.41
C VAL A 27 -6.80 -22.69 43.00
N VAL A 28 -6.83 -21.74 43.94
CA VAL A 28 -6.43 -20.35 43.68
C VAL A 28 -4.95 -20.24 43.30
N LYS A 29 -4.09 -21.08 43.86
CA LYS A 29 -2.66 -21.09 43.56
C LYS A 29 -2.38 -21.62 42.15
N ASP A 30 -2.93 -22.78 41.79
CA ASP A 30 -2.76 -23.36 40.45
C ASP A 30 -3.29 -22.41 39.37
N LEU A 31 -4.41 -21.74 39.66
CA LEU A 31 -4.95 -20.73 38.78
C LEU A 31 -4.05 -19.50 38.64
N ALA A 32 -3.43 -19.05 39.73
CA ALA A 32 -2.46 -17.96 39.67
C ALA A 32 -1.26 -18.32 38.79
N GLU A 33 -0.90 -19.60 38.66
CA GLU A 33 0.12 -20.06 37.71
C GLU A 33 -0.38 -20.00 36.27
N VAL A 34 -1.62 -20.43 35.99
CA VAL A 34 -2.26 -20.30 34.67
C VAL A 34 -2.32 -18.85 34.21
N VAL A 35 -2.72 -17.92 35.09
CA VAL A 35 -2.77 -16.48 34.77
C VAL A 35 -1.40 -15.94 34.41
N LYS A 36 -0.33 -16.36 35.09
CA LYS A 36 1.05 -15.94 34.76
C LYS A 36 1.48 -16.45 33.39
N VAL A 37 1.17 -17.71 33.06
CA VAL A 37 1.46 -18.26 31.73
C VAL A 37 0.71 -17.47 30.67
N MET A 38 -0.56 -17.13 30.92
CA MET A 38 -1.36 -16.34 29.99
C MET A 38 -0.78 -14.93 29.78
N GLU A 39 -0.30 -14.28 30.84
CA GLU A 39 0.37 -12.97 30.73
C GLU A 39 1.59 -13.02 29.81
N VAL A 40 2.39 -14.10 29.87
CA VAL A 40 3.53 -14.30 28.98
C VAL A 40 3.10 -14.49 27.54
N VAL A 41 2.06 -15.30 27.30
CA VAL A 41 1.51 -15.53 25.95
C VAL A 41 0.98 -14.22 25.35
N VAL A 42 0.24 -13.43 26.13
CA VAL A 42 -0.28 -12.13 25.68
C VAL A 42 0.85 -11.17 25.34
N LYS A 43 1.90 -11.09 26.16
CA LYS A 43 3.07 -10.26 25.85
C LYS A 43 3.74 -10.66 24.54
N ALA A 44 3.98 -11.95 24.34
CA ALA A 44 4.57 -12.47 23.11
C ALA A 44 3.68 -12.16 21.89
N ALA A 45 2.36 -12.29 22.02
CA ALA A 45 1.43 -11.96 20.94
C ALA A 45 1.45 -10.47 20.59
N VAL A 46 1.50 -9.58 21.60
CA VAL A 46 1.63 -8.13 21.39
C VAL A 46 2.96 -7.77 20.71
N GLU A 47 4.07 -8.42 21.06
CA GLU A 47 5.35 -8.21 20.39
C GLU A 47 5.29 -8.60 18.90
N VAL A 48 4.65 -9.72 18.57
CA VAL A 48 4.43 -10.14 17.18
C VAL A 48 3.56 -9.13 16.44
N GLU A 49 2.47 -8.66 17.05
CA GLU A 49 1.57 -7.65 16.46
C GLU A 49 2.33 -6.35 16.17
N MET A 50 3.13 -5.88 17.12
CA MET A 50 3.98 -4.69 16.95
C MET A 50 4.99 -4.85 15.81
N GLY A 51 5.61 -6.04 15.70
CA GLY A 51 6.53 -6.34 14.59
C GLY A 51 5.82 -6.32 13.23
N LEU A 52 4.62 -6.86 13.14
CA LEU A 52 3.83 -6.82 11.90
C LEU A 52 3.38 -5.40 11.54
N VAL A 53 3.00 -4.58 12.53
CA VAL A 53 2.69 -3.15 12.31
C VAL A 53 3.89 -2.41 11.74
N GLU A 54 5.10 -2.70 12.23
CA GLU A 54 6.33 -2.11 11.69
C GLU A 54 6.59 -2.56 10.25
N VAL A 55 6.38 -3.83 9.93
CA VAL A 55 6.48 -4.35 8.54
C VAL A 55 5.49 -3.63 7.61
N VAL A 56 4.23 -3.45 8.04
CA VAL A 56 3.23 -2.69 7.28
C VAL A 56 3.69 -1.26 7.04
N ARG A 57 4.22 -0.60 8.08
CA ARG A 57 4.73 0.78 7.97
C ARG A 57 5.87 0.89 6.97
N VAL A 58 6.87 0.02 7.05
CA VAL A 58 7.99 -0.03 6.08
C VAL A 58 7.47 -0.29 4.67
N GLY A 59 6.48 -1.17 4.53
CA GLY A 59 5.79 -1.40 3.25
C GLY A 59 5.14 -0.14 2.67
N VAL A 60 4.42 0.63 3.49
CA VAL A 60 3.82 1.92 3.10
C VAL A 60 4.89 2.93 2.64
N GLU A 61 5.98 3.04 3.38
CA GLU A 61 7.09 3.94 3.03
C GLU A 61 7.74 3.53 1.69
N ALA A 62 7.93 2.22 1.46
CA ALA A 62 8.44 1.70 0.19
C ALA A 62 7.50 1.96 -0.99
N VAL A 63 6.18 1.81 -0.79
CA VAL A 63 5.16 2.17 -1.80
C VAL A 63 5.24 3.65 -2.15
N ARG A 64 5.35 4.52 -1.15
CA ARG A 64 5.46 5.97 -1.35
C ARG A 64 6.71 6.33 -2.15
N ALA A 65 7.87 5.77 -1.80
CA ALA A 65 9.11 6.01 -2.52
C ALA A 65 9.00 5.60 -4.00
N LYS A 66 8.39 4.45 -4.30
CA LYS A 66 8.13 4.03 -5.69
C LYS A 66 7.18 4.98 -6.42
N ALA A 67 6.14 5.48 -5.75
CA ALA A 67 5.23 6.46 -6.34
C ALA A 67 5.95 7.78 -6.69
N GLU A 68 6.88 8.24 -5.85
CA GLU A 68 7.72 9.42 -6.13
C GLU A 68 8.60 9.21 -7.37
N VAL A 69 9.21 8.03 -7.53
CA VAL A 69 9.97 7.68 -8.74
C VAL A 69 9.08 7.71 -9.99
N VAL A 70 7.86 7.18 -9.91
CA VAL A 70 6.89 7.20 -11.02
C VAL A 70 6.54 8.64 -11.42
N MET A 71 6.34 9.54 -10.44
CA MET A 71 6.07 10.95 -10.72
C MET A 71 7.26 11.62 -11.42
N GLY A 72 8.49 11.41 -10.92
CA GLY A 72 9.69 11.96 -11.55
C GLY A 72 9.88 11.49 -12.99
N LEU A 73 9.63 10.21 -13.27
CA LEU A 73 9.68 9.68 -14.64
C LEU A 73 8.60 10.30 -15.54
N ALA A 74 7.39 10.54 -15.02
CA ALA A 74 6.33 11.20 -15.78
C ALA A 74 6.70 12.65 -16.14
N GLU A 75 7.39 13.37 -15.26
CA GLU A 75 7.92 14.71 -15.56
C GLU A 75 8.99 14.68 -16.65
N VAL A 76 9.92 13.72 -16.60
CA VAL A 76 10.93 13.52 -17.66
C VAL A 76 10.26 13.25 -19.01
N VAL A 77 9.25 12.37 -19.04
CA VAL A 77 8.47 12.08 -20.26
C VAL A 77 7.84 13.36 -20.82
N LYS A 78 7.26 14.19 -19.95
CA LYS A 78 6.65 15.46 -20.37
C LYS A 78 7.69 16.41 -20.97
N GLY A 79 8.85 16.56 -20.31
CA GLY A 79 9.93 17.40 -20.82
C GLY A 79 10.47 16.92 -22.18
N LEU A 80 10.62 15.61 -22.37
CA LEU A 80 11.02 15.06 -23.67
C LEU A 80 9.97 15.31 -24.75
N ALA A 81 8.68 15.20 -24.42
CA ALA A 81 7.61 15.51 -25.37
C ALA A 81 7.60 16.99 -25.79
N GLU A 82 7.94 17.91 -24.88
CA GLU A 82 8.14 19.34 -25.20
C GLU A 82 9.32 19.52 -26.15
N VAL A 83 10.46 18.87 -25.91
CA VAL A 83 11.63 18.90 -26.82
C VAL A 83 11.28 18.37 -28.22
N VAL A 84 10.53 17.26 -28.33
CA VAL A 84 10.05 16.72 -29.61
C VAL A 84 9.22 17.77 -30.37
N LYS A 85 8.33 18.48 -29.65
CA LYS A 85 7.48 19.50 -30.24
C LYS A 85 8.30 20.68 -30.76
N ASP A 86 9.21 21.21 -29.95
CA ASP A 86 10.06 22.35 -30.32
C ASP A 86 10.93 22.00 -31.54
N LEU A 87 11.49 20.79 -31.57
CA LEU A 87 12.28 20.31 -32.70
C LEU A 87 11.44 20.19 -33.98
N ALA A 88 10.20 19.72 -33.87
CA ALA A 88 9.28 19.67 -35.01
C ALA A 88 8.89 21.08 -35.51
N GLU A 89 8.86 22.09 -34.65
CA GLU A 89 8.68 23.48 -35.06
C GLU A 89 9.92 24.00 -35.81
N VAL A 90 11.14 23.66 -35.37
CA VAL A 90 12.39 24.00 -36.09
C VAL A 90 12.42 23.37 -37.48
N VAL A 91 12.01 22.09 -37.62
CA VAL A 91 11.89 21.41 -38.92
C VAL A 91 11.01 22.23 -39.88
N LYS A 92 9.82 22.64 -39.42
CA LYS A 92 8.88 23.43 -40.24
C LYS A 92 9.47 24.77 -40.69
N VAL A 93 10.14 25.48 -39.79
CA VAL A 93 10.79 26.75 -40.13
C VAL A 93 11.88 26.53 -41.18
N MET A 94 12.66 25.47 -41.07
CA MET A 94 13.69 25.15 -42.07
C MET A 94 13.08 24.75 -43.42
N GLU A 95 11.97 24.02 -43.44
CA GLU A 95 11.24 23.74 -44.69
C GLU A 95 10.77 25.02 -45.39
N GLU A 96 10.30 26.02 -44.63
CA GLU A 96 9.94 27.34 -45.16
C GLU A 96 11.16 28.08 -45.74
N VAL A 97 12.31 28.02 -45.07
CA VAL A 97 13.57 28.60 -45.57
C VAL A 97 14.02 27.91 -46.86
N VAL A 98 13.96 26.58 -46.93
CA VAL A 98 14.25 25.81 -48.16
C VAL A 98 13.34 26.29 -49.30
N LYS A 99 12.03 26.40 -49.04
CA LYS A 99 11.07 26.84 -50.05
C LYS A 99 11.36 28.25 -50.56
N ALA A 100 11.65 29.19 -49.68
CA ALA A 100 12.02 30.56 -50.06
C ALA A 100 13.31 30.59 -50.89
N ALA A 101 14.32 29.79 -50.53
CA ALA A 101 15.56 29.69 -51.29
C ALA A 101 15.32 29.10 -52.70
N VAL A 102 14.44 28.10 -52.83
CA VAL A 102 14.03 27.56 -54.13
C VAL A 102 13.36 28.64 -55.00
N GLU A 103 12.48 29.46 -54.43
CA GLU A 103 11.83 30.56 -55.15
C GLU A 103 12.87 31.59 -55.67
N VAL A 104 13.90 31.91 -54.87
CA VAL A 104 15.01 32.79 -55.30
C VAL A 104 15.80 32.16 -56.45
N VAL A 105 16.13 30.86 -56.36
CA VAL A 105 16.83 30.11 -57.42
C VAL A 105 16.03 30.15 -58.72
N MET A 106 14.71 29.92 -58.65
CA MET A 106 13.83 29.99 -59.83
C MET A 106 13.80 31.39 -60.45
N GLY A 107 13.66 32.44 -59.63
CA GLY A 107 13.68 33.82 -60.12
C GLY A 107 15.01 34.21 -60.79
N LEU A 108 16.14 33.79 -60.22
CA LEU A 108 17.45 34.00 -60.85
C LEU A 108 17.58 33.23 -62.17
N ALA A 109 17.10 31.99 -62.24
CA ALA A 109 17.12 31.21 -63.47
C ALA A 109 16.29 31.87 -64.59
N GLU A 110 15.15 32.49 -64.26
CA GLU A 110 14.36 33.28 -65.21
C GLU A 110 15.14 34.51 -65.72
N VAL A 111 15.83 35.23 -64.82
CA VAL A 111 16.70 36.37 -65.19
C VAL A 111 17.82 35.92 -66.12
N VAL A 112 18.46 34.78 -65.85
CA VAL A 112 19.48 34.18 -66.73
C VAL A 112 18.89 33.89 -68.10
N LYS A 113 17.71 33.28 -68.18
CA LYS A 113 17.02 32.96 -69.43
C LYS A 113 16.75 34.21 -70.28
N VAL A 114 16.19 35.27 -69.68
CA VAL A 114 15.98 36.56 -70.35
C VAL A 114 17.32 37.21 -70.76
N GLY A 115 18.36 37.05 -69.93
CA GLY A 115 19.70 37.55 -70.22
C GLY A 115 20.37 36.89 -71.43
N VAL A 116 20.22 35.58 -71.58
CA VAL A 116 20.73 34.79 -72.72
C VAL A 116 20.11 35.25 -74.05
N GLU A 117 18.83 35.64 -74.03
CA GLU A 117 18.14 36.18 -75.20
C GLU A 117 18.72 37.55 -75.66
N ALA A 118 19.52 38.23 -74.82
CA ALA A 118 20.18 39.51 -75.12
C ALA A 118 21.73 39.38 -75.25
N VAL A 119 22.26 39.54 -76.46
CA VAL A 119 23.54 38.98 -76.93
C VAL A 119 24.88 39.67 -76.48
N ARG A 120 25.93 38.83 -76.43
CA ARG A 120 27.42 38.99 -76.37
C ARG A 120 28.10 39.71 -75.19
N ALA A 121 27.78 40.95 -74.85
CA ALA A 121 28.43 41.62 -73.69
C ALA A 121 27.88 41.11 -72.34
N LYS A 122 26.72 40.44 -72.36
CA LYS A 122 26.10 39.80 -71.19
C LYS A 122 26.60 38.38 -70.90
N ALA A 123 27.46 37.79 -71.75
CA ALA A 123 27.84 36.39 -71.61
C ALA A 123 28.56 36.10 -70.28
N GLU A 124 29.46 36.97 -69.84
CA GLU A 124 30.14 36.84 -68.53
C GLU A 124 29.17 37.02 -67.36
N VAL A 125 28.23 37.97 -67.46
CA VAL A 125 27.19 38.18 -66.43
C VAL A 125 26.26 36.98 -66.34
N VAL A 126 25.88 36.40 -67.47
CA VAL A 126 25.06 35.18 -67.56
C VAL A 126 25.79 33.99 -66.93
N MET A 127 27.09 33.82 -67.20
CA MET A 127 27.89 32.76 -66.57
C MET A 127 28.00 32.95 -65.07
N GLY A 128 28.28 34.17 -64.59
CA GLY A 128 28.34 34.47 -63.15
C GLY A 128 27.00 34.24 -62.44
N LEU A 129 25.87 34.60 -63.06
CA LEU A 129 24.54 34.29 -62.52
C LEU A 129 24.25 32.79 -62.52
N ALA A 130 24.66 32.05 -63.55
CA ALA A 130 24.52 30.60 -63.58
C ALA A 130 25.33 29.92 -62.46
N GLU A 131 26.54 30.38 -62.18
CA GLU A 131 27.34 29.93 -61.03
C GLU A 131 26.65 30.22 -59.69
N VAL A 132 26.06 31.41 -59.52
CA VAL A 132 25.27 31.75 -58.32
C VAL A 132 24.06 30.83 -58.19
N VAL A 133 23.34 30.55 -59.27
CA VAL A 133 22.20 29.61 -59.30
C VAL A 133 22.63 28.21 -58.87
N MET A 134 23.76 27.71 -59.38
CA MET A 134 24.29 26.40 -58.97
C MET A 134 24.67 26.37 -57.49
N GLY A 135 25.39 27.38 -57.00
CA GLY A 135 25.77 27.46 -55.58
C GLY A 135 24.56 27.53 -54.65
N LEU A 136 23.51 28.29 -55.01
CA LEU A 136 22.27 28.32 -54.25
C LEU A 136 21.51 26.99 -54.30
N ALA A 137 21.52 26.28 -55.42
CA ALA A 137 20.92 24.95 -55.54
C ALA A 137 21.62 23.91 -54.64
N GLU A 138 22.95 23.99 -54.51
CA GLU A 138 23.71 23.18 -53.54
C GLU A 138 23.30 23.51 -52.09
N VAL A 139 23.23 24.79 -51.73
CA VAL A 139 22.76 25.22 -50.39
C VAL A 139 21.34 24.72 -50.08
N VAL A 140 20.42 24.77 -51.06
CA VAL A 140 19.06 24.21 -50.91
C VAL A 140 19.10 22.72 -50.63
N LYS A 141 19.96 21.98 -51.34
CA LYS A 141 20.11 20.54 -51.15
C LYS A 141 20.64 20.22 -49.76
N ASP A 142 21.70 20.90 -49.33
CA ASP A 142 22.30 20.69 -48.01
C ASP A 142 21.28 21.00 -46.89
N LEU A 143 20.49 22.07 -47.05
CA LEU A 143 19.45 22.41 -46.08
C LEU A 143 18.31 21.36 -46.05
N ALA A 144 17.95 20.79 -47.20
CA ALA A 144 16.99 19.69 -47.25
C ALA A 144 17.50 18.40 -46.58
N GLU A 145 18.81 18.12 -46.67
CA GLU A 145 19.44 17.02 -45.93
C GLU A 145 19.38 17.28 -44.41
N VAL A 146 19.69 18.49 -43.96
CA VAL A 146 19.56 18.89 -42.53
C VAL A 146 18.12 18.73 -42.02
N VAL A 147 17.12 19.14 -42.81
CA VAL A 147 15.69 18.97 -42.46
C VAL A 147 15.35 17.49 -42.28
N LYS A 148 15.83 16.63 -43.17
CA LYS A 148 15.60 15.20 -43.12
C LYS A 148 16.23 14.58 -41.87
N ASP A 149 17.49 14.88 -41.59
CA ASP A 149 18.20 14.37 -40.42
C ASP A 149 17.50 14.81 -39.12
N LEU A 150 17.03 16.06 -39.07
CA LEU A 150 16.28 16.58 -37.93
C LEU A 150 14.94 15.85 -37.74
N ALA A 151 14.24 15.54 -38.83
CA ALA A 151 13.01 14.75 -38.79
C ALA A 151 13.24 13.32 -38.29
N GLU A 152 14.38 12.70 -38.63
CA GLU A 152 14.79 11.40 -38.08
C GLU A 152 15.03 11.50 -36.56
N VAL A 153 15.74 12.54 -36.08
CA VAL A 153 15.93 12.78 -34.64
C VAL A 153 14.60 12.97 -33.91
N VAL A 154 13.64 13.72 -34.48
CA VAL A 154 12.29 13.88 -33.91
C VAL A 154 11.60 12.52 -33.75
N LYS A 155 11.70 11.66 -34.76
CA LYS A 155 11.08 10.33 -34.75
C LYS A 155 11.71 9.44 -33.68
N ASP A 156 13.03 9.38 -33.61
CA ASP A 156 13.73 8.56 -32.63
C ASP A 156 13.40 9.01 -31.19
N LEU A 157 13.34 10.32 -30.96
CA LEU A 157 12.96 10.87 -29.66
C LEU A 157 11.50 10.55 -29.30
N ALA A 158 10.59 10.56 -30.27
CA ALA A 158 9.21 10.14 -30.05
C ALA A 158 9.11 8.64 -29.67
N GLU A 159 9.96 7.78 -30.24
CA GLU A 159 10.06 6.36 -29.84
C GLU A 159 10.59 6.21 -28.41
N VAL A 160 11.60 6.99 -28.01
CA VAL A 160 12.09 7.06 -26.63
C VAL A 160 11.00 7.49 -25.65
N VAL A 161 10.22 8.52 -25.98
CA VAL A 161 9.07 8.98 -25.18
C VAL A 161 8.05 7.84 -25.01
N LYS A 162 7.73 7.13 -26.10
CA LYS A 162 6.79 6.01 -26.04
C LYS A 162 7.28 4.88 -25.13
N ALA A 163 8.55 4.48 -25.26
CA ALA A 163 9.14 3.46 -24.40
C ALA A 163 9.13 3.88 -22.92
N ALA A 164 9.46 5.16 -22.63
CA ALA A 164 9.42 5.69 -21.27
C ALA A 164 8.00 5.68 -20.68
N VAL A 165 6.96 5.98 -21.48
CA VAL A 165 5.55 5.85 -21.06
C VAL A 165 5.20 4.41 -20.71
N GLU A 166 5.68 3.42 -21.46
CA GLU A 166 5.46 2.00 -21.15
C GLU A 166 6.13 1.59 -19.83
N VAL A 167 7.35 2.06 -19.56
CA VAL A 167 8.04 1.86 -18.28
C VAL A 167 7.26 2.47 -17.12
N VAL A 168 6.75 3.70 -17.27
CA VAL A 168 5.92 4.36 -16.26
C VAL A 168 4.66 3.52 -15.97
N LYS A 169 3.97 3.02 -17.00
CA LYS A 169 2.80 2.15 -16.82
C LYS A 169 3.14 0.87 -16.06
N ALA A 170 4.23 0.20 -16.41
CA ALA A 170 4.66 -1.01 -15.72
C ALA A 170 4.96 -0.75 -14.23
N MET A 171 5.61 0.39 -13.91
CA MET A 171 5.88 0.77 -12.53
C MET A 171 4.61 1.11 -11.74
N VAL A 172 3.61 1.72 -12.38
CA VAL A 172 2.30 1.94 -11.75
C VAL A 172 1.65 0.61 -11.35
N GLU A 173 1.72 -0.41 -12.20
CA GLU A 173 1.19 -1.75 -11.85
C GLU A 173 1.98 -2.39 -10.69
N VAL A 174 3.31 -2.24 -10.66
CA VAL A 174 4.14 -2.68 -9.52
C VAL A 174 3.74 -1.97 -8.22
N VAL A 175 3.46 -0.66 -8.28
CA VAL A 175 3.00 0.11 -7.11
C VAL A 175 1.64 -0.40 -6.64
N LYS A 176 0.69 -0.65 -7.55
CA LYS A 176 -0.63 -1.21 -7.19
C LYS A 176 -0.50 -2.57 -6.50
N ALA A 177 0.27 -3.49 -7.06
CA ALA A 177 0.51 -4.79 -6.45
C ALA A 177 1.14 -4.67 -5.05
N ALA A 178 2.08 -3.73 -4.86
CA ALA A 178 2.67 -3.47 -3.55
C ALA A 178 1.65 -2.90 -2.55
N VAL A 179 0.73 -2.04 -3.00
CA VAL A 179 -0.38 -1.54 -2.18
C VAL A 179 -1.28 -2.70 -1.74
N GLU A 180 -1.64 -3.61 -2.64
CA GLU A 180 -2.45 -4.79 -2.31
C GLU A 180 -1.79 -5.66 -1.23
N VAL A 181 -0.48 -5.91 -1.34
CA VAL A 181 0.28 -6.64 -0.32
C VAL A 181 0.24 -5.93 1.03
N VAL A 182 0.45 -4.61 1.05
CA VAL A 182 0.41 -3.82 2.29
C VAL A 182 -0.98 -3.85 2.92
N MET A 183 -2.05 -3.75 2.12
CA MET A 183 -3.42 -3.87 2.62
C MET A 183 -3.70 -5.25 3.21
N GLY A 184 -3.29 -6.33 2.53
CA GLY A 184 -3.45 -7.69 3.04
C GLY A 184 -2.69 -7.91 4.35
N LEU A 185 -1.48 -7.38 4.49
CA LEU A 185 -0.75 -7.43 5.75
C LEU A 185 -1.43 -6.64 6.87
N ALA A 186 -2.03 -5.49 6.55
CA ALA A 186 -2.79 -4.71 7.52
C ALA A 186 -4.06 -5.44 8.00
N GLU A 187 -4.72 -6.19 7.11
CA GLU A 187 -5.83 -7.08 7.48
C GLU A 187 -5.37 -8.20 8.42
N VAL A 188 -4.24 -8.87 8.11
CA VAL A 188 -3.66 -9.90 8.99
C VAL A 188 -3.34 -9.34 10.39
N VAL A 189 -2.80 -8.12 10.48
CA VAL A 189 -2.57 -7.44 11.77
C VAL A 189 -3.88 -7.29 12.54
N LYS A 190 -4.93 -6.81 11.87
CA LYS A 190 -6.24 -6.59 12.49
C LYS A 190 -6.86 -7.91 12.98
N GLU A 191 -6.87 -8.94 12.14
CA GLU A 191 -7.40 -10.26 12.48
C GLU A 191 -6.62 -10.90 13.64
N GLY A 192 -5.28 -10.78 13.63
CA GLY A 192 -4.42 -11.23 14.73
C GLY A 192 -4.78 -10.55 16.05
N ALA A 193 -4.96 -9.23 16.03
CA ALA A 193 -5.35 -8.44 17.20
C ALA A 193 -6.73 -8.85 17.76
N GLU A 194 -7.69 -9.17 16.89
CA GLU A 194 -9.01 -9.65 17.27
C GLU A 194 -8.95 -11.07 17.86
N ALA A 195 -8.16 -11.97 17.25
CA ALA A 195 -7.96 -13.33 17.73
C ALA A 195 -7.32 -13.39 19.12
N VAL A 196 -6.29 -12.57 19.37
CA VAL A 196 -5.65 -12.46 20.69
C VAL A 196 -6.65 -12.00 21.75
N ARG A 197 -7.47 -10.98 21.44
CA ARG A 197 -8.53 -10.53 22.36
C ARG A 197 -9.56 -11.62 22.64
N ALA A 198 -9.98 -12.36 21.62
CA ALA A 198 -10.96 -13.43 21.77
C ALA A 198 -10.43 -14.58 22.67
N GLU A 199 -9.20 -15.03 22.45
CA GLU A 199 -8.56 -16.08 23.27
C GLU A 199 -8.39 -15.64 24.73
N VAL A 200 -7.98 -14.39 24.98
CA VAL A 200 -7.87 -13.85 26.35
C VAL A 200 -9.23 -13.81 27.05
N VAL A 201 -10.28 -13.36 26.35
CA VAL A 201 -11.64 -13.34 26.91
C VAL A 201 -12.14 -14.75 27.20
N LYS A 202 -11.94 -15.69 26.27
CA LYS A 202 -12.35 -17.09 26.44
C LYS A 202 -11.68 -17.71 27.65
N ALA A 203 -10.36 -17.58 27.78
CA ALA A 203 -9.63 -18.12 28.91
C ALA A 203 -10.07 -17.48 30.23
N ALA A 204 -10.32 -16.17 30.27
CA ALA A 204 -10.85 -15.51 31.46
C ALA A 204 -12.22 -16.09 31.86
N VAL A 205 -13.09 -16.39 30.90
CA VAL A 205 -14.39 -17.04 31.15
C VAL A 205 -14.20 -18.47 31.66
N GLU A 206 -13.33 -19.27 31.06
CA GLU A 206 -13.03 -20.63 31.51
C GLU A 206 -12.50 -20.64 32.95
N VAL A 207 -11.63 -19.70 33.28
CA VAL A 207 -11.14 -19.49 34.65
C VAL A 207 -12.27 -19.18 35.62
N VAL A 208 -13.17 -18.25 35.27
CA VAL A 208 -14.31 -17.87 36.12
C VAL A 208 -15.30 -19.03 36.29
N MET A 209 -15.55 -19.80 35.22
CA MET A 209 -16.43 -20.97 35.28
C MET A 209 -15.81 -22.09 36.12
N GLY A 210 -14.50 -22.34 35.95
CA GLY A 210 -13.76 -23.28 36.78
C GLY A 210 -13.78 -22.90 38.26
N MET A 211 -13.66 -21.61 38.59
CA MET A 211 -13.87 -21.12 39.96
C MET A 211 -15.28 -21.46 40.46
N ALA A 212 -16.31 -21.18 39.67
CA ALA A 212 -17.70 -21.42 40.05
C ALA A 212 -18.01 -22.91 40.26
N GLU A 213 -17.45 -23.78 39.42
CA GLU A 213 -17.59 -25.23 39.50
C GLU A 213 -16.81 -25.83 40.67
N ALA A 214 -15.54 -25.45 40.86
CA ALA A 214 -14.73 -25.89 41.99
C ALA A 214 -15.41 -25.53 43.32
N VAL A 215 -15.92 -24.29 43.44
CA VAL A 215 -16.70 -23.85 44.61
C VAL A 215 -17.97 -24.68 44.78
N ARG A 216 -18.68 -25.03 43.69
CA ARG A 216 -19.89 -25.87 43.74
C ARG A 216 -19.61 -27.30 44.18
N VAL A 217 -18.66 -27.98 43.53
CA VAL A 217 -18.31 -29.39 43.81
C VAL A 217 -17.82 -29.51 45.24
N TRP A 218 -16.89 -28.63 45.63
CA TRP A 218 -16.34 -28.59 46.96
C TRP A 218 -17.43 -28.34 48.04
N ALA A 219 -18.38 -27.41 47.78
CA ALA A 219 -19.52 -27.16 48.67
C ALA A 219 -20.51 -28.34 48.76
N ALA A 220 -20.61 -29.16 47.72
CA ALA A 220 -21.46 -30.36 47.69
C ALA A 220 -20.84 -31.53 48.45
N GLU A 221 -19.52 -31.75 48.33
CA GLU A 221 -18.80 -32.86 48.98
C GLU A 221 -18.56 -32.62 50.48
N SER A 222 -18.43 -31.36 50.89
CA SER A 222 -18.08 -31.01 52.28
C SER A 222 -19.28 -30.82 53.22
N VAL A 223 -20.50 -31.02 52.74
CA VAL A 223 -21.74 -30.95 53.55
C VAL A 223 -22.43 -32.32 53.52
N PRO A 224 -22.10 -33.24 54.45
CA PRO A 224 -22.84 -34.48 54.59
C PRO A 224 -24.19 -34.16 55.25
N ASN A 225 -25.28 -34.39 54.51
CA ASN A 225 -26.68 -34.28 54.93
C ASN A 225 -27.23 -32.85 55.16
N GLY A 226 -27.88 -32.30 54.14
CA GLY A 226 -29.23 -31.74 54.30
C GLY A 226 -29.40 -30.35 54.93
N GLN A 227 -28.37 -29.52 55.08
CA GLN A 227 -28.57 -28.08 55.35
C GLN A 227 -27.91 -27.22 54.27
N GLN A 228 -28.74 -26.60 53.45
CA GLN A 228 -28.35 -25.56 52.51
C GLN A 228 -27.65 -24.42 53.26
N LEU A 229 -26.34 -24.30 53.09
CA LEU A 229 -25.51 -23.23 53.66
C LEU A 229 -25.17 -22.12 52.65
N LEU A 230 -25.62 -22.23 51.39
CA LEU A 230 -25.40 -21.22 50.36
C LEU A 230 -26.69 -20.42 50.09
N PRO A 231 -26.67 -19.07 50.17
CA PRO A 231 -27.83 -18.26 49.85
C PRO A 231 -28.21 -18.42 48.36
N PRO A 232 -29.51 -18.40 48.01
CA PRO A 232 -30.01 -18.66 46.64
C PRO A 232 -29.42 -17.75 45.54
N GLN A 233 -28.80 -16.64 45.93
CA GLN A 233 -28.28 -15.60 45.05
C GLN A 233 -27.07 -16.06 44.21
N LEU A 234 -26.40 -17.16 44.57
CA LEU A 234 -25.29 -17.76 43.81
C LEU A 234 -25.74 -18.74 42.71
N TYR A 235 -27.04 -19.03 42.57
CA TYR A 235 -27.56 -19.92 41.53
C TYR A 235 -27.93 -19.22 40.22
N ALA A 236 -28.01 -17.89 40.23
CA ALA A 236 -28.33 -17.12 39.03
C ALA A 236 -27.05 -16.87 38.20
N LEU A 237 -26.71 -17.82 37.33
CA LEU A 237 -25.85 -17.53 36.19
C LEU A 237 -26.57 -16.50 35.29
N PRO A 238 -25.91 -15.43 34.82
CA PRO A 238 -26.48 -14.63 33.74
C PRO A 238 -26.67 -15.55 32.53
N GLY A 239 -27.91 -15.63 32.03
CA GLY A 239 -28.21 -16.38 30.81
C GLY A 239 -27.44 -15.80 29.61
N PRO A 240 -27.23 -16.58 28.54
CA PRO A 240 -26.53 -16.10 27.36
C PRO A 240 -27.19 -14.83 26.81
N PRO A 241 -26.42 -13.86 26.28
CA PRO A 241 -26.97 -12.63 25.75
C PRO A 241 -27.97 -12.95 24.63
N SER A 242 -29.17 -12.35 24.71
CA SER A 242 -30.21 -12.50 23.71
C SER A 242 -29.75 -11.91 22.37
N SER A 243 -29.87 -12.68 21.29
CA SER A 243 -29.46 -12.34 19.93
C SER A 243 -30.44 -11.39 19.21
N HIS A 244 -31.09 -10.46 19.93
CA HIS A 244 -32.01 -9.50 19.32
C HIS A 244 -31.45 -8.07 19.38
N PRO A 245 -31.26 -7.39 18.23
CA PRO A 245 -30.92 -5.97 18.25
C PRO A 245 -32.11 -5.15 18.78
N PRO A 246 -31.87 -4.04 19.49
CA PRO A 246 -32.96 -3.19 19.97
C PRO A 246 -33.66 -2.53 18.78
N SER A 247 -34.97 -2.79 18.66
CA SER A 247 -35.87 -1.99 17.83
C SER A 247 -35.95 -0.59 18.43
N PHE A 248 -35.37 0.39 17.74
CA PHE A 248 -35.67 1.79 17.99
C PHE A 248 -37.01 2.11 17.32
N ALA A 249 -38.03 2.35 18.13
CA ALA A 249 -39.26 3.00 17.72
C ALA A 249 -39.36 4.35 18.43
N TYR A 250 -39.60 5.38 17.59
CA TYR A 250 -39.80 6.80 17.83
C TYR A 250 -38.57 7.69 17.95
#